data_AF-A0A8E1ZYQ3-F1
#
_entry.id   AF-A0A8E1ZYQ3-F1
#
_cell.length_a   1.000
_cell.length_b   1.000
_cell.length_c   1.000
_cell.angle_alpha   90.00
_cell.angle_beta   90.00
_cell.angle_gamma   90.00
#
_symmetry.space_group_name_H-M   'P 1'
#
loop_
_entity.id
_entity.type
_entity.pdbx_description
1 polymer ?
#
loop_
_entity_poly.entity_id
_entity_poly.type
_entity_poly.pdbx_seq_one_letter_code
_entity_poly.pdbx_strand_id
1 'polypeptide(L)'
;MGQKPLLDLLLSRDWTLIKSFREKFIQQLRLYYYIGGMPEVVLSFSDRNDFREVRAIQKRILSAYEQDFSKHAPNEIVPRIRMLWNSIPAQLAKENKKFIYGAVKAGSRAKDYELALSWLIDCGLIHKICRASKPGIPLKAYEDPGAFKLFIVDVGLLGAMGDIDVKTLLEGNVIFEEFKGALTEQYVLQQLMMKEDLAIYYWTSGTSTAELDFMIQYAGKVVPIEVKAEENLQAKSLKAFYQRYAPDTSIRTSMSDFRQEEWLVNIPLYAIGTLPEII
;
A
#
# COMPACT_ATOMS: atom_id res chain seq x y z
N MET A 1 -4.21 22.30 -3.21
CA MET A 1 -3.08 22.47 -2.25
C MET A 1 -1.92 23.37 -2.73
N GLY A 2 -1.88 23.86 -3.98
CA GLY A 2 -0.91 24.92 -4.38
C GLY A 2 0.56 24.53 -4.51
N GLN A 3 0.92 23.24 -4.38
CA GLN A 3 2.31 22.75 -4.40
C GLN A 3 2.83 22.38 -5.80
N LYS A 4 2.36 23.05 -6.85
CA LYS A 4 2.82 22.78 -8.23
C LYS A 4 4.35 22.85 -8.38
N PRO A 5 5.07 23.81 -7.78
CA PRO A 5 6.53 23.84 -7.86
C PRO A 5 7.22 22.60 -7.26
N LEU A 6 6.67 21.99 -6.20
CA LEU A 6 7.21 20.75 -5.64
C LEU A 6 6.97 19.56 -6.58
N LEU A 7 5.81 19.51 -7.22
CA LEU A 7 5.51 18.48 -8.23
C LEU A 7 6.45 18.60 -9.44
N ASP A 8 6.59 19.81 -9.99
CA ASP A 8 7.46 20.06 -11.13
C ASP A 8 8.93 19.72 -10.79
N LEU A 9 9.37 20.04 -9.57
CA LEU A 9 10.69 19.65 -9.07
C LEU A 9 10.83 18.12 -8.98
N LEU A 10 9.84 17.41 -8.45
CA LEU A 10 9.87 15.94 -8.36
C LEU A 10 9.96 15.30 -9.76
N LEU A 11 9.18 15.80 -10.72
CA LEU A 11 9.18 15.33 -12.10
C LEU A 11 10.49 15.63 -12.85
N SER A 12 11.20 16.71 -12.47
CA SER A 12 12.51 17.03 -13.05
C SER A 12 13.59 15.98 -12.70
N ARG A 13 13.40 15.23 -11.60
CA ARG A 13 14.36 14.25 -11.06
C ARG A 13 15.73 14.85 -10.71
N ASP A 14 15.81 16.16 -10.44
CA ASP A 14 16.99 16.77 -9.84
C ASP A 14 17.09 16.36 -8.36
N TRP A 15 17.68 15.19 -8.10
CA TRP A 15 17.76 14.60 -6.76
C TRP A 15 18.56 15.45 -5.78
N THR A 16 19.50 16.26 -6.26
CA THR A 16 20.26 17.20 -5.43
C THR A 16 19.34 18.30 -4.91
N LEU A 17 18.54 18.90 -5.80
CA LEU A 17 17.61 19.96 -5.42
C LEU A 17 16.40 19.40 -4.65
N ILE A 18 15.87 18.23 -5.03
CA ILE A 18 14.81 17.52 -4.30
C ILE A 18 15.21 17.30 -2.84
N LYS A 19 16.45 16.85 -2.60
CA LYS A 19 17.00 16.66 -1.26
C LYS A 19 16.96 17.94 -0.41
N SER A 20 17.22 19.11 -1.00
CA SER A 20 17.13 20.40 -0.29
C SER A 20 15.70 20.73 0.17
N PHE A 21 14.68 20.16 -0.45
CA PHE A 21 13.26 20.34 -0.10
C PHE A 21 12.62 19.11 0.55
N ARG A 22 13.43 18.14 0.99
CA ARG A 22 13.00 16.87 1.57
C ARG A 22 11.90 17.03 2.63
N GLU A 23 12.08 17.93 3.58
CA GLU A 23 11.11 18.15 4.67
C GLU A 23 9.72 18.55 4.16
N LYS A 24 9.66 19.35 3.09
CA LYS A 24 8.38 19.73 2.47
C LYS A 24 7.71 18.52 1.82
N PHE A 25 8.47 17.68 1.11
CA PHE A 25 7.92 16.45 0.53
C PHE A 25 7.42 15.47 1.58
N ILE A 26 8.18 15.28 2.67
CA ILE A 26 7.77 14.42 3.80
C ILE A 26 6.48 14.97 4.44
N GLN A 27 6.37 16.28 4.63
CA GLN A 27 5.16 16.90 5.17
C GLN A 27 3.95 16.66 4.24
N GLN A 28 4.11 16.83 2.92
CA GLN A 28 3.05 16.56 1.96
C GLN A 28 2.65 15.08 1.94
N LEU A 29 3.62 14.16 2.06
CA LEU A 29 3.34 12.72 2.15
C LEU A 29 2.55 12.38 3.42
N ARG A 30 2.92 12.93 4.59
CA ARG A 30 2.18 12.73 5.85
C ARG A 30 0.77 13.28 5.78
N LEU A 31 0.58 14.45 5.16
CA LEU A 31 -0.76 14.98 4.88
C LEU A 31 -1.55 14.01 4.00
N TYR A 32 -0.94 13.48 2.94
CA TYR A 32 -1.58 12.52 2.04
C TYR A 32 -1.96 11.22 2.75
N TYR A 33 -1.16 10.70 3.69
CA TYR A 33 -1.54 9.52 4.48
C TYR A 33 -2.84 9.73 5.29
N TYR A 34 -3.08 10.96 5.75
CA TYR A 34 -4.31 11.28 6.48
C TYR A 34 -5.50 11.56 5.54
N ILE A 35 -5.27 12.35 4.49
CA ILE A 35 -6.31 12.84 3.58
C ILE A 35 -6.73 11.75 2.58
N GLY A 36 -5.77 11.01 2.04
CA GLY A 36 -5.95 10.09 0.92
C GLY A 36 -6.14 10.82 -0.41
N GLY A 37 -6.60 10.06 -1.41
CA GLY A 37 -6.87 10.49 -2.79
C GLY A 37 -8.35 10.62 -3.13
N MET A 38 -9.26 10.42 -2.16
CA MET A 38 -10.71 10.54 -2.39
C MET A 38 -11.08 11.97 -2.81
N PRO A 39 -11.71 12.19 -4.00
CA PRO A 39 -11.87 13.54 -4.57
C PRO A 39 -12.58 14.53 -3.65
N GLU A 40 -13.67 14.12 -3.01
CA GLU A 40 -14.42 14.97 -2.08
C GLU A 40 -13.59 15.37 -0.85
N VAL A 41 -12.78 14.43 -0.34
CA VAL A 41 -11.90 14.65 0.82
C VAL A 41 -10.78 15.62 0.45
N VAL A 42 -10.15 15.43 -0.71
CA VAL A 42 -9.09 16.32 -1.22
C VAL A 42 -9.61 17.72 -1.48
N LEU A 43 -10.82 17.85 -2.06
CA LEU A 43 -11.45 19.14 -2.32
C LEU A 43 -11.74 19.88 -1.00
N SER A 44 -12.41 19.24 -0.05
CA SER A 44 -12.72 19.83 1.26
C SER A 44 -11.45 20.31 1.98
N PHE A 45 -10.40 19.48 2.01
CA PHE A 45 -9.14 19.87 2.64
C PHE A 45 -8.46 21.03 1.91
N SER A 46 -8.45 21.01 0.57
CA SER A 46 -7.82 22.07 -0.22
C SER A 46 -8.49 23.43 -0.03
N ASP A 47 -9.79 23.46 0.29
CA ASP A 47 -10.56 24.70 0.48
C ASP A 47 -10.52 25.20 1.92
N ARG A 48 -10.58 24.29 2.91
CA ARG A 48 -10.84 24.62 4.31
C ARG A 48 -9.71 24.30 5.27
N ASN A 49 -8.78 23.44 4.88
CA ASN A 49 -7.66 22.97 5.70
C ASN A 49 -8.13 22.40 7.08
N ASP A 50 -9.30 21.73 7.10
CA ASP A 50 -9.92 21.19 8.32
C ASP A 50 -9.82 19.64 8.35
N PHE A 51 -8.98 19.13 9.26
CA PHE A 51 -8.79 17.69 9.46
C PHE A 51 -10.02 16.99 10.05
N ARG A 52 -10.86 17.68 10.84
CA ARG A 52 -12.09 17.10 11.37
C ARG A 52 -13.10 16.89 10.26
N GLU A 53 -13.22 17.85 9.35
CA GLU A 53 -14.08 17.74 8.17
C GLU A 53 -13.61 16.60 7.26
N VAL A 54 -12.30 16.50 7.01
CA VAL A 54 -11.69 15.36 6.29
C VAL A 54 -12.12 14.02 6.88
N ARG A 55 -11.97 13.82 8.20
CA ARG A 55 -12.34 12.56 8.84
C ARG A 55 -13.85 12.30 8.77
N ALA A 56 -14.67 13.34 8.93
CA ALA A 56 -16.13 13.21 8.80
C ALA A 56 -16.55 12.75 7.40
N ILE A 57 -15.94 13.32 6.34
CA ILE A 57 -16.20 12.92 4.95
C ILE A 57 -15.74 11.48 4.72
N GLN A 58 -14.54 11.10 5.14
CA GLN A 58 -14.04 9.73 5.00
C GLN A 58 -14.96 8.71 5.70
N LYS A 59 -15.40 8.98 6.92
CA LYS A 59 -16.35 8.11 7.65
C LYS A 59 -17.71 8.02 6.94
N ARG A 60 -18.17 9.11 6.32
CA ARG A 60 -19.38 9.09 5.49
C ARG A 60 -19.20 8.26 4.23
N ILE A 61 -18.06 8.35 3.54
CA ILE A 61 -17.74 7.52 2.36
C ILE A 61 -17.73 6.03 2.76
N LEU A 62 -17.05 5.67 3.83
CA LEU A 62 -17.03 4.29 4.35
C LEU A 62 -18.45 3.78 4.67
N SER A 63 -19.25 4.62 5.33
CA SER A 63 -20.64 4.30 5.65
C SER A 63 -21.50 4.12 4.39
N ALA A 64 -21.25 4.92 3.34
CA ALA A 64 -21.93 4.80 2.06
C ALA A 64 -21.59 3.49 1.37
N TYR A 65 -20.31 3.08 1.35
CA TYR A 65 -19.91 1.76 0.84
C TYR A 65 -20.63 0.63 1.58
N GLU A 66 -20.68 0.66 2.91
CA GLU A 66 -21.37 -0.38 3.69
C GLU A 66 -22.89 -0.44 3.45
N GLN A 67 -23.52 0.70 3.15
CA GLN A 67 -24.92 0.77 2.75
C GLN A 67 -25.12 0.19 1.35
N ASP A 68 -24.21 0.49 0.42
CA ASP A 68 -24.27 0.01 -0.95
C ASP A 68 -24.07 -1.51 -1.06
N PHE A 69 -23.36 -2.12 -0.11
CA PHE A 69 -23.33 -3.59 0.01
C PHE A 69 -24.73 -4.17 0.12
N SER A 70 -25.60 -3.57 0.94
CA SER A 70 -26.99 -4.00 1.11
C SER A 70 -27.88 -3.71 -0.09
N LYS A 71 -27.54 -2.74 -0.94
CA LYS A 71 -28.34 -2.37 -2.11
C LYS A 71 -27.98 -3.18 -3.35
N HIS A 72 -26.70 -3.53 -3.50
CA HIS A 72 -26.16 -4.03 -4.78
C HIS A 72 -25.59 -5.46 -4.70
N ALA A 73 -25.26 -5.97 -3.51
CA ALA A 73 -24.81 -7.36 -3.37
C ALA A 73 -25.98 -8.31 -3.10
N PRO A 74 -25.88 -9.59 -3.50
CA PRO A 74 -26.84 -10.61 -3.07
C PRO A 74 -26.94 -10.67 -1.54
N ASN A 75 -28.17 -10.61 -1.01
CA ASN A 75 -28.45 -10.51 0.43
C ASN A 75 -27.73 -11.59 1.27
N GLU A 76 -27.56 -12.78 0.72
CA GLU A 76 -26.90 -13.93 1.35
C GLU A 76 -25.38 -13.77 1.57
N ILE A 77 -24.71 -12.91 0.79
CA ILE A 77 -23.27 -12.65 0.93
C ILE A 77 -22.96 -11.36 1.70
N VAL A 78 -23.92 -10.44 1.86
CA VAL A 78 -23.73 -9.14 2.54
C VAL A 78 -23.08 -9.27 3.93
N PRO A 79 -23.49 -10.20 4.82
CA PRO A 79 -22.83 -10.35 6.12
C PRO A 79 -21.33 -10.69 5.99
N ARG A 80 -20.97 -11.53 5.01
CA ARG A 80 -19.59 -11.94 4.75
C ARG A 80 -18.76 -10.80 4.15
N ILE A 81 -19.37 -10.00 3.28
CA ILE A 81 -18.74 -8.77 2.74
C ILE A 81 -18.36 -7.84 3.89
N ARG A 82 -19.30 -7.53 4.80
CA ARG A 82 -19.02 -6.66 5.96
C ARG A 82 -17.94 -7.23 6.87
N MET A 83 -17.99 -8.53 7.16
CA MET A 83 -16.97 -9.18 7.99
C MET A 83 -15.58 -9.10 7.36
N LEU A 84 -15.47 -9.35 6.05
CA LEU A 84 -14.20 -9.24 5.33
C LEU A 84 -13.71 -7.79 5.35
N TRP A 85 -14.55 -6.84 4.93
CA TRP A 85 -14.26 -5.41 4.89
C TRP A 85 -13.73 -4.89 6.22
N ASN A 86 -14.47 -5.12 7.31
CA ASN A 86 -14.10 -4.64 8.65
C ASN A 86 -12.88 -5.35 9.24
N SER A 87 -12.47 -6.51 8.70
CA SER A 87 -11.27 -7.21 9.15
C SER A 87 -9.96 -6.68 8.54
N ILE A 88 -10.02 -5.95 7.43
CA ILE A 88 -8.84 -5.56 6.66
C ILE A 88 -7.81 -4.77 7.50
N PRO A 89 -8.17 -3.75 8.29
CA PRO A 89 -7.19 -3.00 9.07
C PRO A 89 -6.43 -3.88 10.05
N ALA A 90 -7.13 -4.78 10.75
CA ALA A 90 -6.53 -5.71 11.70
C ALA A 90 -5.67 -6.79 11.03
N GLN A 91 -5.94 -7.14 9.76
CA GLN A 91 -5.09 -8.07 8.99
C GLN A 91 -3.80 -7.39 8.54
N LEU A 92 -3.89 -6.13 8.10
CA LEU A 92 -2.74 -5.35 7.65
C LEU A 92 -1.82 -4.91 8.80
N ALA A 93 -2.35 -4.75 10.01
CA ALA A 93 -1.56 -4.40 11.19
C ALA A 93 -0.69 -5.56 11.73
N LYS A 94 -0.89 -6.81 11.26
CA LYS A 94 -0.09 -7.95 11.70
C LYS A 94 1.32 -7.90 11.11
N GLU A 95 2.28 -8.48 11.81
CA GLU A 95 3.63 -8.73 11.28
C GLU A 95 3.57 -9.54 9.97
N ASN A 96 2.82 -10.65 9.98
CA ASN A 96 2.48 -11.39 8.76
C ASN A 96 1.13 -10.93 8.22
N LYS A 97 1.17 -10.19 7.11
CA LYS A 97 -0.01 -9.59 6.47
C LYS A 97 -0.75 -10.54 5.53
N LYS A 98 -0.32 -11.80 5.40
CA LYS A 98 -1.11 -12.82 4.68
C LYS A 98 -2.50 -12.88 5.27
N PHE A 99 -3.51 -12.79 4.41
CA PHE A 99 -4.91 -12.82 4.83
C PHE A 99 -5.28 -14.19 5.42
N ILE A 100 -5.87 -14.17 6.62
CA ILE A 100 -6.28 -15.38 7.34
C ILE A 100 -7.78 -15.35 7.59
N TYR A 101 -8.53 -16.23 6.92
CA TYR A 101 -10.00 -16.35 7.08
C TYR A 101 -10.42 -16.65 8.52
N GLY A 102 -9.65 -17.47 9.25
CA GLY A 102 -9.92 -17.80 10.65
C GLY A 102 -9.90 -16.58 11.59
N ALA A 103 -9.16 -15.52 11.23
CA ALA A 103 -9.14 -14.27 11.99
C ALA A 103 -10.37 -13.39 11.72
N VAL A 104 -11.10 -13.62 10.62
CA VAL A 104 -12.39 -12.97 10.34
C VAL A 104 -13.49 -13.58 11.20
N LYS A 105 -13.52 -14.92 11.27
CA LYS A 105 -14.39 -15.69 12.16
C LYS A 105 -13.82 -17.08 12.36
N ALA A 106 -13.72 -17.52 13.61
CA ALA A 106 -13.21 -18.84 13.96
C ALA A 106 -13.93 -19.96 13.18
N GLY A 107 -13.16 -20.92 12.65
CA GLY A 107 -13.67 -22.05 11.85
C GLY A 107 -13.98 -21.74 10.38
N SER A 108 -13.89 -20.47 9.96
CA SER A 108 -14.12 -20.06 8.57
C SER A 108 -13.06 -20.60 7.60
N ARG A 109 -13.48 -20.94 6.38
CA ARG A 109 -12.62 -21.38 5.28
C ARG A 109 -12.76 -20.45 4.08
N ALA A 110 -11.83 -20.56 3.13
CA ALA A 110 -11.83 -19.74 1.91
C ALA A 110 -13.15 -19.78 1.14
N LYS A 111 -13.72 -20.98 0.96
CA LYS A 111 -15.02 -21.19 0.30
C LYS A 111 -16.18 -20.40 0.92
N ASP A 112 -16.08 -20.04 2.21
CA ASP A 112 -17.15 -19.33 2.91
C ASP A 112 -17.15 -17.84 2.56
N TYR A 113 -16.06 -17.31 1.97
CA TYR A 113 -15.88 -15.88 1.69
C TYR A 113 -15.51 -15.57 0.23
N GLU A 114 -15.33 -16.59 -0.62
CA GLU A 114 -14.88 -16.43 -2.01
C GLU A 114 -15.76 -15.47 -2.82
N LEU A 115 -17.09 -15.61 -2.73
CA LEU A 115 -18.03 -14.71 -3.41
C LEU A 115 -17.99 -13.28 -2.85
N ALA A 116 -17.87 -13.13 -1.53
CA ALA A 116 -17.77 -11.83 -0.88
C ALA A 116 -16.47 -11.11 -1.24
N LEU A 117 -15.36 -11.85 -1.29
CA LEU A 117 -14.06 -11.35 -1.72
C LEU A 117 -14.10 -10.90 -3.18
N SER A 118 -14.64 -11.75 -4.06
CA SER A 118 -14.76 -11.43 -5.49
C SER A 118 -15.60 -10.18 -5.70
N TRP A 119 -16.74 -10.06 -5.02
CA TRP A 119 -17.60 -8.88 -5.10
C TRP A 119 -16.87 -7.59 -4.70
N LEU A 120 -16.10 -7.60 -3.60
CA LEU A 120 -15.34 -6.43 -3.16
C LEU A 120 -14.21 -6.05 -4.13
N ILE A 121 -13.57 -7.04 -4.76
CA ILE A 121 -12.55 -6.81 -5.80
C ILE A 121 -13.19 -6.22 -7.04
N ASP A 122 -14.30 -6.80 -7.52
CA ASP A 122 -14.98 -6.40 -8.75
C ASP A 122 -15.57 -4.98 -8.65
N CYS A 123 -16.03 -4.59 -7.45
CA CYS A 123 -16.45 -3.21 -7.17
C CYS A 123 -15.28 -2.23 -6.98
N GLY A 124 -14.03 -2.69 -7.03
CA GLY A 124 -12.83 -1.85 -6.93
C GLY A 124 -12.56 -1.29 -5.53
N LEU A 125 -13.17 -1.84 -4.48
CA LEU A 125 -13.01 -1.35 -3.11
C LEU A 125 -11.77 -1.91 -2.42
N ILE A 126 -11.28 -3.06 -2.88
CA ILE A 126 -10.09 -3.72 -2.37
C ILE A 126 -9.18 -4.21 -3.49
N HIS A 127 -7.90 -4.34 -3.17
CA HIS A 127 -6.88 -4.92 -4.03
C HIS A 127 -6.34 -6.21 -3.39
N LYS A 128 -6.39 -7.31 -4.14
CA LYS A 128 -5.83 -8.60 -3.74
C LYS A 128 -4.44 -8.76 -4.35
N ILE A 129 -3.42 -8.79 -3.50
CA ILE A 129 -2.03 -8.98 -3.93
C ILE A 129 -1.58 -10.38 -3.56
N CYS A 130 -1.48 -11.26 -4.55
CA CYS A 130 -1.10 -12.64 -4.35
C CYS A 130 0.42 -12.80 -4.18
N ARG A 131 0.82 -13.88 -3.53
CA ARG A 131 2.21 -14.29 -3.45
C ARG A 131 2.62 -14.92 -4.76
N ALA A 132 3.82 -14.62 -5.24
CA ALA A 132 4.46 -15.41 -6.28
C ALA A 132 5.58 -16.27 -5.66
N SER A 133 5.65 -17.53 -6.06
CA SER A 133 6.60 -18.51 -5.50
C SER A 133 8.06 -18.25 -5.89
N LYS A 134 8.28 -17.67 -7.08
CA LYS A 134 9.58 -17.26 -7.60
C LYS A 134 9.45 -16.12 -8.61
N PRO A 135 10.53 -15.35 -8.88
CA PRO A 135 10.52 -14.25 -9.85
C PRO A 135 10.64 -14.72 -11.30
N GLY A 136 9.78 -15.64 -11.73
CA GLY A 136 9.73 -16.08 -13.12
C GLY A 136 8.75 -15.24 -13.95
N ILE A 137 9.00 -15.12 -15.25
CA ILE A 137 8.13 -14.39 -16.18
C ILE A 137 7.29 -15.38 -17.01
N PRO A 138 5.97 -15.16 -17.15
CA PRO A 138 5.19 -14.13 -16.44
C PRO A 138 4.99 -14.50 -14.96
N LEU A 139 4.99 -13.51 -14.06
CA LEU A 139 4.76 -13.70 -12.61
C LEU A 139 3.44 -14.42 -12.33
N LYS A 140 2.43 -14.20 -13.18
CA LYS A 140 1.13 -14.86 -13.13
C LYS A 140 1.23 -16.39 -13.14
N ALA A 141 2.22 -16.97 -13.83
CA ALA A 141 2.42 -18.42 -13.88
C ALA A 141 2.93 -19.02 -12.55
N TYR A 142 3.38 -18.16 -11.63
CA TYR A 142 3.96 -18.54 -10.34
C TYR A 142 3.14 -18.07 -9.14
N GLU A 143 1.94 -17.53 -9.40
CA GLU A 143 0.99 -17.09 -8.41
C GLU A 143 0.53 -18.25 -7.50
N ASP A 144 0.43 -17.96 -6.20
CA ASP A 144 -0.24 -18.79 -5.21
C ASP A 144 -1.56 -18.10 -4.80
N PRO A 145 -2.71 -18.50 -5.39
CA PRO A 145 -4.00 -17.86 -5.11
C PRO A 145 -4.46 -17.99 -3.66
N GLY A 146 -3.90 -18.94 -2.91
CA GLY A 146 -4.20 -19.21 -1.50
C GLY A 146 -3.34 -18.39 -0.51
N ALA A 147 -2.36 -17.65 -0.99
CA ALA A 147 -1.54 -16.75 -0.20
C ALA A 147 -1.60 -15.34 -0.78
N PHE A 148 -2.33 -14.45 -0.12
CA PHE A 148 -2.53 -13.08 -0.59
C PHE A 148 -2.65 -12.10 0.58
N LYS A 149 -2.38 -10.83 0.31
CA LYS A 149 -2.67 -9.68 1.16
C LYS A 149 -3.88 -8.95 0.59
N LEU A 150 -4.67 -8.30 1.44
CA LEU A 150 -5.77 -7.42 1.03
C LEU A 150 -5.48 -5.99 1.44
N PHE A 151 -5.57 -5.10 0.47
CA PHE A 151 -5.44 -3.66 0.64
C PHE A 151 -6.76 -3.01 0.24
N ILE A 152 -7.02 -1.81 0.71
CA ILE A 152 -8.23 -1.07 0.29
C ILE A 152 -7.87 -0.08 -0.82
N VAL A 153 -8.87 0.57 -1.40
CA VAL A 153 -8.69 1.51 -2.51
C VAL A 153 -7.89 2.77 -2.15
N ASP A 154 -7.87 3.19 -0.87
CA ASP A 154 -7.30 4.47 -0.47
C ASP A 154 -6.66 4.48 0.93
N VAL A 155 -5.47 5.06 1.05
CA VAL A 155 -4.73 5.17 2.32
C VAL A 155 -5.44 6.02 3.39
N GLY A 156 -6.11 7.10 3.00
CA GLY A 156 -6.84 7.98 3.93
C GLY A 156 -8.07 7.28 4.51
N LEU A 157 -8.78 6.50 3.67
CA LEU A 157 -9.84 5.61 4.12
C LEU A 157 -9.31 4.52 5.06
N LEU A 158 -8.12 3.96 4.83
CA LEU A 158 -7.54 2.94 5.73
C LEU A 158 -7.25 3.56 7.10
N GLY A 159 -6.73 4.79 7.08
CA GLY A 159 -6.57 5.61 8.27
C GLY A 159 -7.89 5.87 9.02
N ALA A 160 -8.99 6.05 8.30
CA ALA A 160 -10.32 6.25 8.88
C ALA A 160 -10.88 4.97 9.49
N MET A 161 -10.69 3.82 8.83
CA MET A 161 -11.10 2.51 9.34
C MET A 161 -10.32 2.10 10.59
N GLY A 162 -9.06 2.53 10.71
CA GLY A 162 -8.22 2.32 11.89
C GLY A 162 -8.37 3.39 12.99
N ASP A 163 -9.31 4.35 12.84
CA ASP A 163 -9.53 5.46 13.77
C ASP A 163 -8.25 6.24 14.15
N ILE A 164 -7.35 6.43 13.18
CA ILE A 164 -6.05 7.05 13.45
C ILE A 164 -6.20 8.56 13.65
N ASP A 165 -5.64 9.07 14.73
CA ASP A 165 -5.61 10.52 14.98
C ASP A 165 -4.61 11.24 14.08
N VAL A 166 -4.95 12.48 13.71
CA VAL A 166 -4.09 13.31 12.85
C VAL A 166 -2.72 13.58 13.49
N LYS A 167 -2.67 13.78 14.82
CA LYS A 167 -1.41 14.04 15.53
C LYS A 167 -0.48 12.85 15.46
N THR A 168 -1.01 11.64 15.60
CA THR A 168 -0.23 10.40 15.50
C THR A 168 0.52 10.32 14.17
N LEU A 169 -0.12 10.74 13.07
CA LEU A 169 0.48 10.72 11.72
C LEU A 169 1.45 11.88 11.47
N LEU A 170 1.13 13.08 11.96
CA LEU A 170 1.96 14.27 11.72
C LEU A 170 3.19 14.32 12.64
N GLU A 171 3.03 13.96 13.90
CA GLU A 171 4.05 14.07 14.96
C GLU A 171 4.91 12.81 15.09
N GLY A 172 4.47 11.68 14.53
CA GLY A 172 5.25 10.43 14.49
C GLY A 172 5.36 9.78 15.87
N ASN A 173 4.26 9.21 16.36
CA ASN A 173 4.25 8.55 17.67
C ASN A 173 4.80 7.12 17.60
N VAL A 174 5.69 6.75 18.55
CA VAL A 174 6.40 5.46 18.62
C VAL A 174 5.44 4.28 18.88
N ILE A 175 4.26 4.54 19.44
CA ILE A 175 3.26 3.51 19.80
C ILE A 175 2.55 2.90 18.56
N PHE A 176 2.88 3.35 17.34
CA PHE A 176 2.17 3.02 16.08
C PHE A 176 3.02 2.34 15.00
N GLU A 177 4.18 1.76 15.32
CA GLU A 177 5.12 1.23 14.32
C GLU A 177 4.49 0.23 13.31
N GLU A 178 3.72 -0.75 13.80
CA GLU A 178 3.10 -1.78 12.95
C GLU A 178 2.08 -1.18 11.97
N PHE A 179 1.17 -0.34 12.48
CA PHE A 179 0.15 0.29 11.65
C PHE A 179 0.75 1.34 10.69
N LYS A 180 1.85 1.99 11.08
CA LYS A 180 2.60 2.88 10.20
C LYS A 180 3.20 2.12 9.01
N GLY A 181 3.71 0.91 9.24
CA GLY A 181 4.11 -0.02 8.18
C GLY A 181 2.96 -0.32 7.23
N ALA A 182 1.80 -0.69 7.77
CA ALA A 182 0.58 -0.97 7.00
C ALA A 182 0.15 0.21 6.11
N LEU A 183 0.13 1.44 6.63
CA LEU A 183 -0.19 2.64 5.85
C LEU A 183 0.84 2.92 4.75
N THR A 184 2.12 2.69 5.04
CA THR A 184 3.19 2.90 4.07
C THR A 184 3.09 1.90 2.93
N GLU A 185 2.86 0.62 3.22
CA GLU A 185 2.62 -0.42 2.20
C GLU A 185 1.35 -0.14 1.39
N GLN A 186 0.26 0.26 2.06
CA GLN A 186 -0.99 0.68 1.40
C GLN A 186 -0.76 1.85 0.44
N TYR A 187 -0.01 2.87 0.87
CA TYR A 187 0.34 4.00 0.01
C TYR A 187 1.18 3.56 -1.19
N VAL A 188 2.23 2.77 -0.97
CA VAL A 188 3.10 2.29 -2.05
C VAL A 188 2.28 1.49 -3.06
N LEU A 189 1.43 0.56 -2.60
CA LEU A 189 0.55 -0.18 -3.50
C LEU A 189 -0.35 0.77 -4.29
N GLN A 190 -0.99 1.73 -3.62
CA GLN A 190 -1.85 2.71 -4.28
C GLN A 190 -1.10 3.47 -5.38
N GLN A 191 0.17 3.85 -5.18
CA GLN A 191 0.99 4.50 -6.21
C GLN A 191 1.35 3.54 -7.36
N LEU A 192 1.69 2.28 -7.06
CA LEU A 192 2.02 1.28 -8.08
C LEU A 192 0.80 0.94 -8.95
N MET A 193 -0.39 0.84 -8.35
CA MET A 193 -1.64 0.54 -9.05
C MET A 193 -2.06 1.63 -10.04
N MET A 194 -1.53 2.86 -9.93
CA MET A 194 -1.79 3.93 -10.91
C MET A 194 -0.99 3.76 -12.20
N LYS A 195 -0.04 2.83 -12.25
CA LYS A 195 0.79 2.60 -13.43
C LYS A 195 0.21 1.45 -14.23
N GLU A 196 -0.06 1.73 -15.51
CA GLU A 196 -0.43 0.72 -16.48
C GLU A 196 0.70 -0.31 -16.63
N ASP A 197 0.34 -1.55 -16.99
CA ASP A 197 1.27 -2.66 -17.25
C ASP A 197 2.12 -3.18 -16.07
N LEU A 198 1.86 -2.76 -14.84
CA LEU A 198 2.47 -3.37 -13.65
C LEU A 198 1.66 -4.57 -13.14
N ALA A 199 2.25 -5.76 -13.21
CA ALA A 199 1.73 -6.91 -12.47
C ALA A 199 2.39 -6.95 -11.09
N ILE A 200 1.59 -6.80 -10.02
CA ILE A 200 2.07 -6.65 -8.64
C ILE A 200 1.78 -7.92 -7.84
N TYR A 201 2.81 -8.46 -7.20
CA TYR A 201 2.77 -9.60 -6.29
C TYR A 201 3.56 -9.27 -5.03
N TYR A 202 3.56 -10.18 -4.06
CA TYR A 202 4.56 -10.17 -2.98
C TYR A 202 5.33 -11.49 -2.97
N TRP A 203 6.38 -11.59 -2.17
CA TRP A 203 7.20 -12.81 -2.10
C TRP A 203 7.54 -13.16 -0.65
N THR A 204 7.62 -14.45 -0.37
CA THR A 204 8.21 -14.96 0.89
C THR A 204 9.27 -15.99 0.58
N SER A 205 10.27 -16.12 1.43
CA SER A 205 11.12 -17.30 1.44
C SER A 205 10.26 -18.54 1.72
N GLY A 206 10.66 -19.72 1.23
CA GLY A 206 9.91 -20.96 1.46
C GLY A 206 9.72 -21.30 2.95
N THR A 207 10.59 -20.77 3.81
CA THR A 207 10.54 -20.87 5.28
C THR A 207 9.82 -19.69 5.96
N SER A 208 9.30 -18.73 5.18
CA SER A 208 8.67 -17.47 5.66
C SER A 208 9.53 -16.61 6.58
N THR A 209 10.85 -16.82 6.56
CA THR A 209 11.83 -16.06 7.35
C THR A 209 12.21 -14.72 6.72
N ALA A 210 11.89 -14.55 5.44
CA ALA A 210 12.04 -13.31 4.70
C ALA A 210 10.76 -13.08 3.89
N GLU A 211 10.24 -11.87 3.94
CA GLU A 211 9.09 -11.43 3.16
C GLU A 211 9.46 -10.12 2.48
N LEU A 212 9.23 -10.05 1.17
CA LEU A 212 9.25 -8.80 0.43
C LEU A 212 7.84 -8.24 0.36
N ASP A 213 7.72 -6.94 0.55
CA ASP A 213 6.43 -6.25 0.52
C ASP A 213 5.79 -6.35 -0.86
N PHE A 214 6.56 -6.06 -1.92
CA PHE A 214 6.12 -6.18 -3.29
C PHE A 214 7.18 -6.74 -4.24
N MET A 215 6.72 -7.28 -5.36
CA MET A 215 7.49 -7.72 -6.50
C MET A 215 6.67 -7.41 -7.74
N ILE A 216 7.21 -6.57 -8.62
CA ILE A 216 6.52 -6.15 -9.84
C ILE A 216 7.11 -6.84 -11.06
N GLN A 217 6.28 -7.09 -12.06
CA GLN A 217 6.74 -7.36 -13.41
C GLN A 217 6.51 -6.11 -14.26
N TYR A 218 7.57 -5.61 -14.88
CA TYR A 218 7.55 -4.43 -15.74
C TYR A 218 8.58 -4.58 -16.85
N ALA A 219 8.24 -4.22 -18.09
CA ALA A 219 9.15 -4.22 -19.24
C ALA A 219 9.98 -5.52 -19.40
N GLY A 220 9.38 -6.69 -19.15
CA GLY A 220 10.06 -7.98 -19.26
C GLY A 220 11.06 -8.29 -18.14
N LYS A 221 11.02 -7.55 -17.03
CA LYS A 221 11.84 -7.75 -15.83
C LYS A 221 10.97 -7.96 -14.60
N VAL A 222 11.55 -8.61 -13.59
CA VAL A 222 10.96 -8.71 -12.25
C VAL A 222 11.79 -7.87 -11.29
N VAL A 223 11.14 -6.91 -10.64
CA VAL A 223 11.79 -5.96 -9.74
C VAL A 223 11.24 -6.15 -8.32
N PRO A 224 12.05 -6.62 -7.36
CA PRO A 224 11.63 -6.69 -5.96
C PRO A 224 11.63 -5.29 -5.33
N ILE A 225 10.63 -5.02 -4.49
CA ILE A 225 10.44 -3.74 -3.81
C ILE A 225 10.26 -3.99 -2.31
N GLU A 226 11.17 -3.41 -1.53
CA GLU A 226 11.06 -3.35 -0.07
C GLU A 226 10.54 -1.96 0.35
N VAL A 227 9.54 -1.94 1.22
CA VAL A 227 8.92 -0.72 1.74
C VAL A 227 9.37 -0.50 3.18
N LYS A 228 9.81 0.71 3.50
CA LYS A 228 10.20 1.11 4.86
C LYS A 228 9.50 2.41 5.23
N ALA A 229 8.73 2.38 6.31
CA ALA A 229 8.08 3.57 6.86
C ALA A 229 9.07 4.63 7.38
N GLU A 230 10.30 4.22 7.69
CA GLU A 230 11.37 5.04 8.25
C GLU A 230 12.69 4.83 7.50
N GLU A 231 13.74 5.55 7.90
CA GLU A 231 15.08 5.46 7.31
C GLU A 231 15.84 4.16 7.60
N ASN A 232 15.21 3.12 8.17
CA ASN A 232 15.93 1.89 8.51
C ASN A 232 16.50 1.19 7.26
N LEU A 233 17.82 1.28 7.09
CA LEU A 233 18.54 0.82 5.91
C LEU A 233 18.72 -0.71 5.88
N GLN A 234 18.34 -1.45 6.93
CA GLN A 234 18.49 -2.91 6.95
C GLN A 234 17.38 -3.60 6.14
N ALA A 235 17.64 -3.85 4.85
CA ALA A 235 16.76 -4.59 3.96
C ALA A 235 17.13 -6.10 3.93
N LYS A 236 16.97 -6.78 5.07
CA LYS A 236 17.38 -8.20 5.22
C LYS A 236 16.64 -9.11 4.22
N SER A 237 15.33 -8.92 4.05
CA SER A 237 14.52 -9.68 3.09
C SER A 237 14.93 -9.42 1.64
N LEU A 238 15.09 -8.15 1.26
CA LEU A 238 15.59 -7.75 -0.06
C LEU A 238 16.96 -8.33 -0.37
N LYS A 239 17.89 -8.30 0.58
CA LYS A 239 19.21 -8.91 0.42
C LYS A 239 19.13 -10.43 0.25
N ALA A 240 18.27 -11.11 1.02
CA ALA A 240 18.06 -12.55 0.88
C ALA A 240 17.47 -12.91 -0.49
N PHE A 241 16.56 -12.11 -1.01
CA PHE A 241 16.02 -12.28 -2.36
C PHE A 241 17.10 -12.05 -3.43
N TYR A 242 17.87 -10.95 -3.30
CA TYR A 242 18.96 -10.63 -4.21
C TYR A 242 20.01 -11.75 -4.27
N GLN A 243 20.43 -12.27 -3.13
CA GLN A 243 21.40 -13.38 -3.06
C GLN A 243 20.87 -14.67 -3.71
N ARG A 244 19.56 -14.87 -3.72
CA ARG A 244 18.93 -16.09 -4.25
C ARG A 244 18.68 -16.01 -5.75
N TYR A 245 18.31 -14.84 -6.27
CA TYR A 245 17.81 -14.69 -7.64
C TYR A 245 18.61 -13.72 -8.51
N ALA A 246 19.49 -12.92 -7.91
CA ALA A 246 20.31 -11.91 -8.59
C ALA A 246 19.54 -11.08 -9.64
N PRO A 247 18.43 -10.41 -9.24
CA PRO A 247 17.70 -9.54 -10.16
C PRO A 247 18.56 -8.37 -10.62
N ASP A 248 18.33 -7.88 -11.84
CA ASP A 248 19.05 -6.74 -12.42
C ASP A 248 19.02 -5.49 -11.55
N THR A 249 17.92 -5.25 -10.84
CA THR A 249 17.73 -4.09 -9.97
C THR A 249 16.79 -4.46 -8.84
N SER A 250 17.12 -4.03 -7.62
CA SER A 250 16.24 -4.09 -6.45
C SER A 250 15.86 -2.68 -6.02
N ILE A 251 14.63 -2.49 -5.56
CA ILE A 251 14.15 -1.20 -5.07
C ILE A 251 13.94 -1.27 -3.58
N ARG A 252 14.40 -0.24 -2.86
CA ARG A 252 13.90 0.09 -1.53
C ARG A 252 13.24 1.44 -1.60
N THR A 253 12.04 1.57 -1.04
CA THR A 253 11.41 2.87 -0.86
C THR A 253 11.27 3.21 0.62
N SER A 254 11.76 4.38 1.01
CA SER A 254 11.84 4.82 2.40
C SER A 254 11.80 6.34 2.53
N MET A 255 11.84 6.87 3.75
CA MET A 255 11.97 8.31 3.97
C MET A 255 13.35 8.87 3.56
N SER A 256 14.35 8.02 3.29
CA SER A 256 15.71 8.41 2.91
C SER A 256 15.78 9.01 1.49
N ASP A 257 16.82 9.79 1.24
CA ASP A 257 17.09 10.39 -0.07
C ASP A 257 17.28 9.35 -1.18
N PHE A 258 17.16 9.81 -2.42
CA PHE A 258 17.49 8.99 -3.58
C PHE A 258 18.95 8.55 -3.53
N ARG A 259 19.19 7.27 -3.79
CA ARG A 259 20.54 6.72 -3.90
C ARG A 259 20.53 5.55 -4.86
N GLN A 260 21.49 5.53 -5.76
CA GLN A 260 21.74 4.40 -6.65
C GLN A 260 23.04 3.71 -6.25
N GLU A 261 22.93 2.46 -5.84
CA GLU A 261 24.04 1.54 -5.58
C GLU A 261 24.05 0.46 -6.68
N GLU A 262 25.04 -0.44 -6.68
CA GLU A 262 25.21 -1.46 -7.74
C GLU A 262 23.99 -2.37 -7.92
N TRP A 263 23.36 -2.80 -6.82
CA TRP A 263 22.25 -3.76 -6.83
C TRP A 263 20.93 -3.18 -6.30
N LEU A 264 20.98 -1.97 -5.73
CA LEU A 264 19.90 -1.37 -4.95
C LEU A 264 19.70 0.10 -5.33
N VAL A 265 18.47 0.47 -5.67
CA VAL A 265 18.05 1.86 -5.79
C VAL A 265 17.14 2.20 -4.61
N ASN A 266 17.53 3.21 -3.84
CA ASN A 266 16.67 3.83 -2.85
C ASN A 266 15.85 4.93 -3.53
N ILE A 267 14.53 4.82 -3.51
CA ILE A 267 13.61 5.85 -4.00
C ILE A 267 12.88 6.45 -2.79
N PRO A 268 12.96 7.77 -2.54
CA PRO A 268 12.19 8.38 -1.47
C PRO A 268 10.71 8.04 -1.59
N LEU A 269 10.00 7.78 -0.48
CA LEU A 269 8.59 7.38 -0.50
C LEU A 269 7.71 8.34 -1.29
N TYR A 270 7.92 9.64 -1.13
CA TYR A 270 7.20 10.67 -1.87
C TYR A 270 7.45 10.66 -3.40
N ALA A 271 8.44 9.90 -3.86
CA ALA A 271 8.82 9.75 -5.26
C ALA A 271 8.46 8.36 -5.83
N ILE A 272 7.86 7.43 -5.06
CA ILE A 272 7.59 6.07 -5.55
C ILE A 272 6.64 6.06 -6.76
N GLY A 273 5.78 7.07 -6.89
CA GLY A 273 4.94 7.28 -8.07
C GLY A 273 5.71 7.57 -9.36
N THR A 274 7.03 7.79 -9.32
CA THR A 274 7.90 7.94 -10.50
C THR A 274 8.77 6.70 -10.76
N LEU A 275 8.38 5.53 -10.23
CA LEU A 275 9.14 4.29 -10.35
C LEU A 275 9.41 3.87 -11.80
N PRO A 276 8.43 3.80 -12.72
CA PRO A 276 8.68 3.38 -14.11
C PRO A 276 9.68 4.27 -14.85
N GLU A 277 9.79 5.54 -14.45
CA GLU A 277 10.74 6.49 -15.02
C GLU A 277 12.16 6.34 -14.44
N ILE A 278 12.34 5.49 -13.43
CA ILE A 278 13.62 5.22 -12.74
C ILE A 278 14.21 3.86 -13.15
N ILE A 279 13.38 2.87 -13.53
CA ILE A 279 13.79 1.47 -13.81
C ILE A 279 13.78 1.09 -15.29
#